data_AF-A0A7V9B2E5-F1
#
_entry.id   AF-A0A7V9B2E5-F1
#
_cell.length_a   1.000
_cell.length_b   1.000
_cell.length_c   1.000
_cell.angle_alpha   90.00
_cell.angle_beta   90.00
_cell.angle_gamma   90.00
#
_symmetry.space_group_name_H-M   'P 1'
#
loop_
_entity.id
_entity.type
_entity.pdbx_description
1 polymer ?
#
loop_
_entity_poly.entity_id
_entity_poly.type
_entity_poly.pdbx_seq_one_letter_code
_entity_poly.pdbx_strand_id
1 'polypeptide(L)'
;MMPKIDTHDIATVPNFLTACRALAIPKLYNMMHDNPRENWWKAGLFAMSDNLDGILARQEDKRPGLAKFGFKRSELGRKLDPSVDVLFTSSMLVAGLKSRVIPKSIGFLSLAQKATKSTITLAAERKGIELQVTKAGKYSEFATNLGIGFMFAAENINNLVLKNIARIGAGTLALAGIGAAAFVTLDYSEKAGLLTHGTQSETLHYRNPEPSTSFPHPLHRPARREL
;
A
#
# COMPACT_ATOMS: atom_id res chain seq x y z
N MET A 1 -20.59 -5.32 -21.24
CA MET A 1 -20.41 -3.93 -21.73
C MET A 1 -19.07 -3.43 -21.25
N MET A 2 -18.13 -3.13 -22.14
CA MET A 2 -16.91 -2.40 -21.74
C MET A 2 -17.30 -0.94 -21.47
N PRO A 3 -17.00 -0.38 -20.28
CA PRO A 3 -17.22 1.04 -20.04
C PRO A 3 -16.38 1.86 -21.04
N LYS A 4 -17.00 2.86 -21.68
CA LYS A 4 -16.27 3.85 -22.47
C LYS A 4 -15.32 4.59 -21.52
N ILE A 5 -14.02 4.40 -21.69
CA ILE A 5 -13.01 5.14 -20.93
C ILE A 5 -12.95 6.53 -21.55
N ASP A 6 -13.43 7.54 -20.82
CA ASP A 6 -13.31 8.94 -21.24
C ASP A 6 -11.83 9.36 -21.13
N THR A 7 -11.25 9.86 -22.21
CA THR A 7 -9.84 10.28 -22.26
C THR A 7 -9.49 11.36 -21.22
N HIS A 8 -10.50 12.12 -20.77
CA HIS A 8 -10.35 13.11 -19.69
C HIS A 8 -10.14 12.49 -18.30
N ASP A 9 -10.52 11.23 -18.08
CA ASP A 9 -10.27 10.53 -16.81
C ASP A 9 -8.89 9.84 -16.77
N ILE A 10 -8.18 9.79 -17.91
CA ILE A 10 -6.85 9.17 -18.02
C ILE A 10 -5.74 10.17 -17.65
N ALA A 11 -5.84 11.42 -18.10
CA ALA A 11 -4.81 12.45 -17.95
C ALA A 11 -4.98 13.28 -16.66
N THR A 12 -5.05 12.63 -15.50
CA THR A 12 -5.09 13.32 -14.19
C THR A 12 -3.68 13.52 -13.63
N VAL A 13 -3.50 14.54 -12.77
CA VAL A 13 -2.21 14.80 -12.11
C VAL A 13 -1.73 13.59 -11.29
N PRO A 14 -2.59 12.90 -10.50
CA PRO A 14 -2.18 11.68 -9.81
C PRO A 14 -1.70 10.58 -10.77
N ASN A 15 -2.42 10.34 -11.88
CA ASN A 15 -2.01 9.31 -12.85
C ASN A 15 -0.65 9.63 -13.49
N PHE A 16 -0.38 10.91 -13.78
CA PHE A 16 0.91 11.35 -14.29
C PHE A 16 2.03 11.11 -13.28
N LEU A 17 1.81 11.43 -11.99
CA LEU A 17 2.79 11.17 -10.93
C LEU A 17 3.07 9.67 -10.76
N THR A 18 2.03 8.83 -10.74
CA THR A 18 2.16 7.37 -10.73
C THR A 18 2.95 6.85 -11.94
N ALA A 19 2.71 7.40 -13.14
CA ALA A 19 3.46 7.04 -14.35
C ALA A 19 4.94 7.47 -14.28
N CYS A 20 5.23 8.70 -13.83
CA CYS A 20 6.59 9.16 -13.60
C CYS A 20 7.33 8.27 -12.59
N ARG A 21 6.63 7.85 -11.53
CA ARG A 21 7.17 6.90 -10.55
C ARG A 21 7.48 5.56 -11.19
N ALA A 22 6.56 4.99 -11.95
CA ALA A 22 6.79 3.72 -12.65
C ALA A 22 8.03 3.78 -13.55
N LEU A 23 8.21 4.88 -14.28
CA LEU A 23 9.39 5.11 -15.14
C LEU A 23 10.69 5.33 -14.35
N ALA A 24 10.62 5.83 -13.12
CA ALA A 24 11.78 6.03 -12.27
C ALA A 24 12.29 4.73 -11.60
N ILE A 25 11.44 3.70 -11.48
CA ILE A 25 11.79 2.44 -10.80
C ILE A 25 13.06 1.77 -11.37
N PRO A 26 13.26 1.62 -12.70
CA PRO A 26 14.49 1.02 -13.23
C PRO A 26 15.76 1.79 -12.85
N LYS A 27 15.69 3.12 -12.83
CA LYS A 27 16.82 3.97 -12.41
C LYS A 27 17.11 3.78 -10.93
N LEU A 28 16.08 3.79 -10.08
CA LEU A 28 16.22 3.51 -8.65
C LEU A 28 16.77 2.11 -8.39
N TYR A 29 16.31 1.11 -9.14
CA TYR A 29 16.84 -0.26 -9.07
C TYR A 29 18.36 -0.27 -9.30
N ASN A 30 18.84 0.32 -10.40
CA ASN A 30 20.28 0.35 -10.70
C ASN A 30 21.06 1.09 -9.60
N MET A 31 20.57 2.25 -9.15
CA MET A 31 21.21 3.01 -8.07
C MET A 31 21.34 2.22 -6.77
N MET A 32 20.29 1.47 -6.41
CA MET A 32 20.26 0.63 -5.21
C MET A 32 21.04 -0.68 -5.38
N HIS A 33 21.16 -1.19 -6.61
CA HIS A 33 21.97 -2.35 -6.91
C HIS A 33 23.46 -2.04 -6.83
N ASP A 34 23.88 -0.94 -7.45
CA ASP A 34 25.29 -0.57 -7.62
C ASP A 34 25.88 0.02 -6.34
N ASN A 35 25.14 0.95 -5.70
CA ASN A 35 25.62 1.70 -4.54
C ASN A 35 24.51 1.88 -3.49
N PRO A 36 24.06 0.79 -2.83
CA PRO A 36 22.98 0.85 -1.85
C PRO A 36 23.28 1.81 -0.69
N ARG A 37 24.55 1.87 -0.27
CA ARG A 37 25.02 2.73 0.82
C ARG A 37 24.76 4.21 0.53
N GLU A 38 25.01 4.69 -0.68
CA GLU A 38 24.87 6.12 -0.99
C GLU A 38 23.43 6.51 -1.38
N ASN A 39 22.63 5.53 -1.81
CA ASN A 39 21.35 5.79 -2.46
C ASN A 39 20.11 5.40 -1.65
N TRP A 40 20.25 4.72 -0.50
CA TRP A 40 19.10 4.28 0.31
C TRP A 40 18.12 5.41 0.67
N TRP A 41 18.62 6.62 0.98
CA TRP A 41 17.77 7.75 1.34
C TRP A 41 16.94 8.24 0.16
N LYS A 42 17.45 8.11 -1.07
CA LYS A 42 16.72 8.44 -2.30
C LYS A 42 15.56 7.47 -2.51
N ALA A 43 15.77 6.18 -2.24
CA ALA A 43 14.70 5.19 -2.23
C ALA A 43 13.67 5.49 -1.14
N GLY A 44 14.11 5.95 0.04
CA GLY A 44 13.23 6.42 1.10
C GLY A 44 12.36 7.61 0.69
N LEU A 45 12.96 8.66 0.11
CA LEU A 45 12.21 9.82 -0.42
C LEU A 45 11.25 9.43 -1.53
N PHE A 46 11.67 8.53 -2.42
CA PHE A 46 10.81 7.99 -3.47
C PHE A 46 9.62 7.23 -2.89
N ALA A 47 9.83 6.40 -1.87
CA ALA A 47 8.75 5.71 -1.17
C ALA A 47 7.81 6.71 -0.45
N MET A 48 8.33 7.81 0.09
CA MET A 48 7.50 8.85 0.70
C MET A 48 6.67 9.63 -0.32
N SER A 49 7.15 9.77 -1.56
CA SER A 49 6.42 10.47 -2.63
C SER A 49 5.08 9.81 -2.96
N ASP A 50 4.93 8.51 -2.71
CA ASP A 50 3.67 7.77 -2.84
C ASP A 50 2.53 8.37 -2.03
N ASN A 51 2.82 8.74 -0.78
CA ASN A 51 1.83 9.34 0.09
C ASN A 51 1.35 10.70 -0.41
N LEU A 52 2.16 11.40 -1.22
CA LEU A 52 1.78 12.69 -1.79
C LEU A 52 0.65 12.54 -2.79
N ASP A 53 0.70 11.53 -3.67
CA ASP A 53 -0.35 11.29 -4.68
C ASP A 53 -1.69 11.00 -3.99
N GLY A 54 -1.67 10.16 -2.95
CA GLY A 54 -2.84 9.87 -2.14
C GLY A 54 -3.36 11.07 -1.34
N ILE A 55 -2.48 11.95 -0.85
CA ILE A 55 -2.89 13.21 -0.20
C ILE A 55 -3.52 14.16 -1.23
N LEU A 56 -2.91 14.30 -2.41
CA LEU A 56 -3.38 15.16 -3.50
C LEU A 56 -4.73 14.69 -4.06
N ALA A 57 -4.93 13.38 -4.24
CA ALA A 57 -6.20 12.79 -4.66
C ALA A 57 -7.32 12.91 -3.59
N ARG A 58 -6.98 13.20 -2.34
CA ARG A 58 -7.94 13.54 -1.26
C ARG A 58 -8.19 15.04 -1.13
N GLN A 59 -7.45 15.88 -1.86
CA GLN A 59 -7.71 17.32 -1.88
C GLN A 59 -8.97 17.65 -2.69
N GLU A 60 -9.41 16.80 -3.61
CA GLU A 60 -10.70 16.93 -4.30
C GLU A 60 -11.86 17.08 -3.30
N ASP A 61 -11.94 16.17 -2.33
CA ASP A 61 -12.96 16.16 -1.28
C ASP A 61 -12.92 17.44 -0.40
N LYS A 62 -11.73 18.03 -0.24
CA LYS A 62 -11.51 19.21 0.62
C LYS A 62 -11.65 20.53 -0.13
N ARG A 63 -11.39 20.54 -1.43
CA ARG A 63 -11.30 21.74 -2.28
C ARG A 63 -11.81 21.40 -3.69
N PRO A 64 -13.13 21.47 -3.92
CA PRO A 64 -13.76 21.11 -5.19
C PRO A 64 -13.20 21.89 -6.41
N GLY A 65 -12.67 23.09 -6.19
CA GLY A 65 -12.04 23.89 -7.25
C GLY A 65 -10.76 23.26 -7.83
N LEU A 66 -10.07 22.38 -7.10
CA LEU A 66 -8.85 21.72 -7.58
C LEU A 66 -9.13 20.62 -8.61
N ALA A 67 -10.34 20.08 -8.65
CA ALA A 67 -10.74 19.11 -9.67
C ALA A 67 -10.61 19.68 -11.09
N LYS A 68 -10.81 20.99 -11.27
CA LYS A 68 -10.61 21.70 -12.55
C LYS A 68 -9.16 21.69 -13.03
N PHE A 69 -8.20 21.49 -12.11
CA PHE A 69 -6.77 21.40 -12.41
C PHE A 69 -6.27 19.95 -12.55
N GLY A 70 -7.18 18.97 -12.65
CA GLY A 70 -6.81 17.56 -12.84
C GLY A 70 -6.49 16.80 -11.55
N PHE A 71 -6.77 17.37 -10.37
CA PHE A 71 -6.71 16.67 -9.08
C PHE A 71 -8.02 15.90 -8.85
N LYS A 72 -8.25 14.85 -9.65
CA LYS A 72 -9.44 14.00 -9.59
C LYS A 72 -9.05 12.54 -9.41
N ARG A 73 -9.85 11.77 -8.66
CA ARG A 73 -9.71 10.31 -8.60
C ARG A 73 -10.09 9.66 -9.93
N SER A 74 -9.20 8.81 -10.44
CA SER A 74 -9.40 8.04 -11.66
C SER A 74 -9.47 6.55 -11.33
N GLU A 75 -10.36 5.79 -12.00
CA GLU A 75 -10.40 4.33 -11.85
C GLU A 75 -9.10 3.66 -12.29
N LEU A 76 -8.45 4.23 -13.32
CA LEU A 76 -7.17 3.77 -13.82
C LEU A 76 -6.08 3.98 -12.76
N GLY A 77 -6.03 5.17 -12.15
CA GLY A 77 -5.13 5.47 -11.05
C GLY A 77 -5.31 4.52 -9.86
N ARG A 78 -6.57 4.27 -9.48
CA ARG A 78 -6.93 3.33 -8.40
C ARG A 78 -6.36 1.91 -8.61
N LYS A 79 -6.23 1.46 -9.86
CA LYS A 79 -5.69 0.13 -10.21
C LYS A 79 -4.18 0.14 -10.43
N LEU A 80 -3.64 1.21 -11.03
CA LEU A 80 -2.21 1.31 -11.31
C LEU A 80 -1.38 1.53 -10.06
N ASP A 81 -1.86 2.35 -9.12
CA ASP A 81 -1.09 2.75 -7.95
C ASP A 81 -0.60 1.56 -7.09
N PRO A 82 -1.48 0.59 -6.69
CA PRO A 82 -1.01 -0.61 -6.00
C PRO A 82 -0.04 -1.46 -6.82
N SER A 83 -0.18 -1.47 -8.15
CA SER A 83 0.70 -2.24 -9.04
C SER A 83 2.10 -1.63 -9.10
N VAL A 84 2.19 -0.30 -9.15
CA VAL A 84 3.45 0.44 -9.14
C VAL A 84 4.15 0.29 -7.79
N ASP A 85 3.41 0.27 -6.68
CA ASP A 85 3.98 0.02 -5.35
C ASP A 85 4.57 -1.38 -5.19
N VAL A 86 3.85 -2.39 -5.69
CA VAL A 86 4.35 -3.77 -5.71
C VAL A 86 5.59 -3.87 -6.59
N LEU A 87 5.58 -3.22 -7.77
CA LEU A 87 6.72 -3.18 -8.68
C LEU A 87 7.93 -2.50 -8.05
N PHE A 88 7.73 -1.34 -7.41
CA PHE A 88 8.78 -0.60 -6.71
C PHE A 88 9.38 -1.45 -5.60
N THR A 89 8.55 -1.97 -4.70
CA THR A 89 9.05 -2.74 -3.56
C THR A 89 9.73 -4.04 -4.00
N SER A 90 9.18 -4.74 -4.99
CA SER A 90 9.80 -5.94 -5.55
C SER A 90 11.14 -5.64 -6.21
N SER A 91 11.25 -4.50 -6.90
CA SER A 91 12.52 -4.04 -7.47
C SER A 91 13.56 -3.76 -6.38
N MET A 92 13.17 -3.09 -5.30
CA MET A 92 14.06 -2.84 -4.15
C MET A 92 14.51 -4.15 -3.47
N LEU A 93 13.60 -5.12 -3.32
CA LEU A 93 13.93 -6.45 -2.81
C LEU A 93 14.95 -7.17 -3.70
N VAL A 94 14.75 -7.17 -5.02
CA VAL A 94 15.67 -7.80 -5.98
C VAL A 94 17.03 -7.09 -5.98
N ALA A 95 17.06 -5.75 -5.93
CA ALA A 95 18.30 -4.98 -5.83
C ALA A 95 19.05 -5.32 -4.53
N GLY A 96 18.34 -5.38 -3.40
CA GLY A 96 18.90 -5.74 -2.10
C GLY A 96 19.41 -7.18 -2.02
N LEU A 97 18.72 -8.12 -2.68
CA LEU A 97 19.16 -9.51 -2.81
C LEU A 97 20.45 -9.62 -3.64
N LYS A 98 20.51 -8.95 -4.79
CA LYS A 98 21.71 -8.97 -5.66
C LYS A 98 22.91 -8.28 -5.01
N SER A 99 22.69 -7.16 -4.31
CA SER A 99 23.72 -6.43 -3.56
C SER A 99 24.07 -7.06 -2.20
N ARG A 100 23.40 -8.18 -1.83
CA ARG A 100 23.59 -8.90 -0.55
C ARG A 100 23.31 -8.06 0.70
N VAL A 101 22.58 -6.96 0.56
CA VAL A 101 22.08 -6.14 1.68
C VAL A 101 20.96 -6.88 2.42
N ILE A 102 20.09 -7.54 1.66
CA ILE A 102 18.94 -8.28 2.18
C ILE A 102 19.29 -9.77 2.25
N PRO A 103 19.14 -10.44 3.42
CA PRO A 103 19.28 -11.88 3.52
C PRO A 103 18.31 -12.61 2.57
N LYS A 104 18.79 -13.66 1.90
CA LYS A 104 18.00 -14.40 0.91
C LYS A 104 16.64 -14.89 1.45
N SER A 105 16.62 -15.39 2.68
CA SER A 105 15.39 -15.85 3.35
C SER A 105 14.33 -14.74 3.44
N ILE A 106 14.72 -13.57 3.94
CA ILE A 106 13.81 -12.44 4.10
C ILE A 106 13.36 -11.93 2.74
N GLY A 107 14.29 -11.77 1.78
CA GLY A 107 13.94 -11.28 0.45
C GLY A 107 12.96 -12.18 -0.30
N PHE A 108 13.17 -13.50 -0.28
CA PHE A 108 12.23 -14.45 -0.90
C PHE A 108 10.89 -14.51 -0.17
N LEU A 109 10.88 -14.49 1.17
CA LEU A 109 9.63 -14.46 1.94
C LEU A 109 8.82 -13.19 1.68
N SER A 110 9.47 -12.02 1.62
CA SER A 110 8.80 -10.75 1.29
C SER A 110 8.25 -10.74 -0.14
N LEU A 111 8.98 -11.29 -1.11
CA LEU A 111 8.50 -11.43 -2.49
C LEU A 111 7.29 -12.37 -2.56
N ALA A 112 7.38 -13.53 -1.89
CA ALA A 112 6.28 -14.49 -1.80
C ALA A 112 5.03 -13.86 -1.17
N GLN A 113 5.19 -13.15 -0.04
CA GLN A 113 4.10 -12.43 0.61
C GLN A 113 3.39 -11.46 -0.35
N LYS A 114 4.14 -10.64 -1.11
CA LYS A 114 3.58 -9.68 -2.06
C LYS A 114 2.89 -10.37 -3.24
N ALA A 115 3.49 -11.44 -3.77
CA ALA A 115 2.90 -12.25 -4.83
C ALA A 115 1.59 -12.91 -4.38
N THR A 116 1.56 -13.51 -3.19
CA THR A 116 0.38 -14.14 -2.60
C THR A 116 -0.73 -13.12 -2.37
N LYS A 117 -0.44 -11.98 -1.75
CA LYS A 117 -1.42 -10.90 -1.56
C LYS A 117 -2.02 -10.45 -2.90
N SER A 118 -1.17 -10.14 -3.88
CA SER A 118 -1.61 -9.68 -5.21
C SER A 118 -2.48 -10.72 -5.91
N THR A 119 -2.12 -12.01 -5.80
CA THR A 119 -2.87 -13.12 -6.38
C THR A 119 -4.25 -13.26 -5.73
N ILE A 120 -4.33 -13.18 -4.41
CA ILE A 120 -5.60 -13.26 -3.67
C ILE A 120 -6.50 -12.07 -3.99
N THR A 121 -5.95 -10.86 -4.02
CA THR A 121 -6.70 -9.67 -4.43
C THR A 121 -7.26 -9.82 -5.84
N LEU A 122 -6.45 -10.24 -6.80
CA LEU A 122 -6.91 -10.47 -8.16
C LEU A 122 -7.97 -11.58 -8.25
N ALA A 123 -7.81 -12.66 -7.48
CA ALA A 123 -8.77 -13.76 -7.43
C ALA A 123 -10.13 -13.31 -6.84
N ALA A 124 -10.11 -12.49 -5.78
CA ALA A 124 -11.31 -11.94 -5.18
C ALA A 124 -12.02 -10.94 -6.13
N GLU A 125 -11.26 -10.06 -6.79
CA GLU A 125 -11.79 -9.13 -7.78
C GLU A 125 -12.48 -9.86 -8.95
N ARG A 126 -11.90 -10.97 -9.43
CA ARG A 126 -12.52 -11.82 -10.46
C ARG A 126 -13.85 -12.44 -10.02
N LYS A 127 -14.06 -12.61 -8.71
CA LYS A 127 -15.33 -13.07 -8.13
C LYS A 127 -16.29 -11.92 -7.79
N GLY A 128 -15.93 -10.67 -8.08
CA GLY A 128 -16.71 -9.49 -7.69
C GLY A 128 -16.69 -9.22 -6.19
N ILE A 129 -15.75 -9.80 -5.45
CA ILE A 129 -15.59 -9.60 -4.00
C ILE A 129 -14.61 -8.46 -3.78
N GLU A 130 -15.08 -7.37 -3.17
CA GLU A 130 -14.22 -6.26 -2.78
C GLU A 130 -13.58 -6.54 -1.40
N LEU A 131 -12.28 -6.83 -1.39
CA LEU A 131 -11.54 -7.02 -0.15
C LEU A 131 -11.25 -5.68 0.52
N GLN A 132 -11.89 -5.43 1.66
CA GLN A 132 -11.59 -4.23 2.45
C GLN A 132 -10.18 -4.31 3.05
N VAL A 133 -9.37 -3.29 2.81
CA VAL A 133 -8.02 -3.19 3.39
C VAL A 133 -8.12 -2.98 4.89
N THR A 134 -7.66 -3.96 5.67
CA THR A 134 -7.66 -3.92 7.13
C THR A 134 -6.50 -3.07 7.63
N LYS A 135 -6.66 -2.46 8.81
CA LYS A 135 -5.55 -1.76 9.48
C LYS A 135 -4.37 -2.70 9.74
N ALA A 136 -4.65 -3.94 10.12
CA ALA A 136 -3.64 -4.98 10.34
C ALA A 136 -2.81 -5.24 9.07
N GLY A 137 -3.45 -5.38 7.90
CA GLY A 137 -2.76 -5.55 6.62
C GLY A 137 -1.85 -4.36 6.26
N LYS A 138 -2.27 -3.13 6.57
CA LYS A 138 -1.43 -1.94 6.35
C LYS A 138 -0.21 -1.93 7.27
N TYR A 139 -0.40 -2.24 8.56
CA TYR A 139 0.71 -2.24 9.51
C TYR A 139 1.71 -3.36 9.26
N SER A 140 1.26 -4.54 8.83
CA SER A 140 2.16 -5.64 8.49
C SER A 140 3.04 -5.30 7.29
N GLU A 141 2.46 -4.74 6.22
CA GLU A 141 3.24 -4.25 5.06
C GLU A 141 4.18 -3.10 5.43
N PHE A 142 3.71 -2.16 6.25
CA PHE A 142 4.54 -1.07 6.74
C PHE A 142 5.75 -1.61 7.52
N ALA A 143 5.55 -2.55 8.44
CA ALA A 143 6.64 -3.17 9.19
C ALA A 143 7.62 -3.92 8.28
N THR A 144 7.13 -4.69 7.30
CA THR A 144 7.98 -5.36 6.31
C THR A 144 8.82 -4.35 5.52
N ASN A 145 8.19 -3.34 4.94
CA ASN A 145 8.86 -2.33 4.12
C ASN A 145 9.85 -1.48 4.94
N LEU A 146 9.50 -1.13 6.18
CA LEU A 146 10.37 -0.37 7.07
C LEU A 146 11.60 -1.20 7.48
N GLY A 147 11.42 -2.49 7.80
CA GLY A 147 12.53 -3.40 8.05
C GLY A 147 13.48 -3.50 6.86
N ILE A 148 12.95 -3.65 5.63
CA ILE A 148 13.75 -3.63 4.40
C ILE A 148 14.50 -2.30 4.25
N GLY A 149 13.83 -1.18 4.45
CA GLY A 149 14.46 0.15 4.40
C GLY A 149 15.61 0.30 5.40
N PHE A 150 15.44 -0.18 6.63
CA PHE A 150 16.49 -0.14 7.64
C PHE A 150 17.66 -1.07 7.33
N MET A 151 17.46 -2.18 6.62
CA MET A 151 18.60 -2.98 6.14
C MET A 151 19.48 -2.18 5.18
N PHE A 152 18.87 -1.44 4.24
CA PHE A 152 19.62 -0.55 3.36
C PHE A 152 20.30 0.60 4.11
N ALA A 153 19.60 1.21 5.07
CA ALA A 153 20.18 2.28 5.88
C ALA A 153 21.38 1.79 6.71
N ALA A 154 21.34 0.57 7.23
CA ALA A 154 22.42 -0.03 8.02
C ALA A 154 23.75 -0.14 7.24
N GLU A 155 23.72 -0.12 5.91
CA GLU A 155 24.95 -0.11 5.09
C GLU A 155 25.80 1.15 5.28
N ASN A 156 25.25 2.22 5.83
CA ASN A 156 25.99 3.46 6.11
C ASN A 156 26.76 3.44 7.44
N ILE A 157 26.52 2.45 8.28
CA ILE A 157 27.16 2.35 9.59
C ILE A 157 28.57 1.80 9.40
N ASN A 158 29.58 2.63 9.73
CA ASN A 158 31.00 2.24 9.63
C ASN A 158 31.41 1.21 10.69
N ASN A 159 30.78 1.23 11.86
CA ASN A 159 31.08 0.30 12.94
C ASN A 159 30.39 -1.06 12.67
N LEU A 160 31.19 -2.13 12.56
CA LEU A 160 30.70 -3.47 12.21
C LEU A 160 29.70 -4.04 13.23
N VAL A 161 29.92 -3.82 14.52
CA VAL A 161 29.03 -4.33 15.59
C VAL A 161 27.68 -3.63 15.52
N LEU A 162 27.67 -2.29 15.44
CA LEU A 162 26.43 -1.51 15.30
C LEU A 162 25.70 -1.84 14.00
N LYS A 163 26.42 -2.03 12.89
CA LYS A 163 25.85 -2.45 11.61
C LYS A 163 25.15 -3.80 11.72
N ASN A 164 25.77 -4.77 12.40
CA ASN A 164 25.18 -6.09 12.59
C ASN A 164 23.93 -6.04 13.49
N ILE A 165 23.98 -5.28 14.59
CA ILE A 165 22.81 -5.07 15.46
C ILE A 165 21.67 -4.44 14.68
N ALA A 166 21.94 -3.39 13.89
CA ALA A 166 20.94 -2.72 13.06
C ALA A 166 20.34 -3.68 12.01
N ARG A 167 21.16 -4.48 11.34
CA ARG A 167 20.70 -5.49 10.37
C ARG A 167 19.82 -6.56 11.01
N ILE A 168 20.19 -7.05 12.20
CA ILE A 168 19.39 -8.04 12.95
C ILE A 168 18.04 -7.42 13.35
N GLY A 169 18.05 -6.24 13.95
CA GLY A 169 16.81 -5.54 14.34
C GLY A 169 15.88 -5.29 13.15
N ALA A 170 16.45 -4.81 12.03
CA ALA A 170 15.73 -4.61 10.77
C ALA A 170 15.17 -5.94 10.21
N GLY A 171 15.94 -7.03 10.29
CA GLY A 171 15.51 -8.37 9.90
C GLY A 171 14.36 -8.90 10.75
N THR A 172 14.45 -8.77 12.06
CA THR A 172 13.38 -9.16 12.99
C THR A 172 12.10 -8.36 12.71
N LEU A 173 12.20 -7.05 12.49
CA LEU A 173 11.05 -6.22 12.13
C LEU A 173 10.41 -6.67 10.81
N ALA A 174 11.24 -6.93 9.78
CA ALA A 174 10.75 -7.41 8.50
C ALA A 174 10.03 -8.77 8.62
N LEU A 175 10.61 -9.70 9.37
CA LEU A 175 10.02 -11.02 9.65
C LEU A 175 8.71 -10.93 10.44
N ALA A 176 8.63 -10.05 11.45
CA ALA A 176 7.40 -9.80 12.17
C ALA A 176 6.30 -9.27 11.24
N GLY A 177 6.64 -8.33 10.35
CA GLY A 177 5.73 -7.83 9.32
C GLY A 177 5.27 -8.93 8.36
N ILE A 178 6.19 -9.79 7.89
CA ILE A 178 5.87 -10.94 7.02
C ILE A 178 4.91 -11.90 7.72
N GLY A 179 5.20 -12.26 8.98
CA GLY A 179 4.35 -13.14 9.78
C GLY A 179 2.94 -12.57 9.95
N ALA A 180 2.83 -11.30 10.37
CA ALA A 180 1.55 -10.61 10.51
C ALA A 180 0.78 -10.55 9.19
N ALA A 181 1.47 -10.32 8.06
CA ALA A 181 0.84 -10.31 6.75
C ALA A 181 0.34 -11.70 6.33
N ALA A 182 1.06 -12.77 6.67
CA ALA A 182 0.60 -14.14 6.43
C ALA A 182 -0.72 -14.41 7.16
N PHE A 183 -0.83 -14.05 8.45
CA PHE A 183 -2.07 -14.17 9.21
C PHE A 183 -3.23 -13.40 8.58
N VAL A 184 -3.00 -12.14 8.21
CA VAL A 184 -4.04 -11.31 7.53
C VAL A 184 -4.44 -11.92 6.18
N THR A 185 -3.49 -12.51 5.46
CA THR A 185 -3.75 -13.12 4.15
C THR A 185 -4.58 -14.40 4.28
N LEU A 186 -4.37 -15.19 5.33
CA LEU A 186 -5.21 -16.36 5.64
C LEU A 186 -6.65 -15.92 5.94
N ASP A 187 -6.84 -14.91 6.80
CA ASP A 187 -8.17 -14.34 7.10
C ASP A 187 -8.88 -13.83 5.83
N TYR A 188 -8.15 -13.18 4.91
CA TYR A 188 -8.71 -12.78 3.62
C TYR A 188 -9.08 -13.96 2.73
N SER A 189 -8.27 -15.02 2.72
CA SER A 189 -8.50 -16.19 1.89
C SER A 189 -9.75 -16.96 2.36
N GLU A 190 -9.98 -17.04 3.67
CA GLU A 190 -11.19 -17.58 4.26
C GLU A 190 -12.41 -16.74 3.89
N LYS A 191 -12.35 -15.41 4.10
CA LYS A 191 -13.45 -14.48 3.76
C LYS A 191 -13.79 -14.46 2.28
N ALA A 192 -12.80 -14.66 1.41
CA ALA A 192 -13.00 -14.76 -0.03
C ALA A 192 -13.53 -16.14 -0.50
N GLY A 193 -13.75 -17.08 0.43
CA GLY A 193 -14.14 -18.45 0.13
C GLY A 193 -13.15 -19.15 -0.80
N LEU A 194 -11.84 -18.85 -0.64
CA LEU A 194 -10.77 -19.46 -1.42
C LEU A 194 -10.21 -20.72 -0.76
N LEU A 195 -10.39 -20.88 0.56
CA LEU A 195 -9.91 -22.03 1.33
C LEU A 195 -11.01 -23.02 1.72
N THR A 196 -12.29 -22.64 1.61
CA THR A 196 -13.41 -23.53 1.92
C THR A 196 -13.78 -24.38 0.70
N HIS A 197 -13.14 -25.55 0.59
CA HIS A 197 -13.65 -26.65 -0.24
C HIS A 197 -14.88 -27.27 0.46
N GLY A 198 -16.08 -26.80 0.12
CA GLY A 198 -17.29 -27.60 0.31
C GLY A 198 -17.95 -27.60 1.68
N THR A 199 -18.07 -26.45 2.36
CA THR A 199 -19.09 -26.29 3.40
C THR A 199 -20.10 -25.26 2.94
N GLN A 200 -21.33 -25.74 2.79
CA GLN A 200 -22.47 -25.08 2.16
C GLN A 200 -22.72 -23.67 2.68
N SER A 201 -23.03 -22.77 1.74
CA SER A 201 -24.24 -21.94 1.71
C SER A 201 -25.00 -21.71 3.02
N GLU A 202 -24.36 -21.21 4.07
CA GLU A 202 -25.05 -20.29 4.97
C GLU A 202 -24.82 -18.89 4.39
N THR A 203 -25.83 -18.44 3.66
CA THR A 203 -26.13 -17.05 3.38
C THR A 203 -25.89 -16.21 4.64
N LEU A 204 -24.66 -15.70 4.78
CA LEU A 204 -24.37 -14.47 5.50
C LEU A 204 -25.13 -13.38 4.73
N HIS A 205 -26.42 -13.25 5.06
CA HIS A 205 -27.12 -11.99 4.94
C HIS A 205 -26.33 -10.99 5.77
N TYR A 206 -25.34 -10.38 5.13
CA TYR A 206 -24.72 -9.16 5.63
C TYR A 206 -25.82 -8.11 5.57
N ARG A 207 -26.63 -8.09 6.61
CA ARG A 207 -27.62 -7.06 6.88
C ARG A 207 -26.78 -5.79 6.94
N ASN A 208 -26.82 -4.99 5.87
CA ASN A 208 -26.32 -3.63 5.90
C ASN A 208 -26.86 -3.03 7.19
N PRO A 209 -26.01 -2.61 8.15
CA PRO A 209 -26.53 -1.82 9.25
C PRO A 209 -27.17 -0.61 8.59
N GLU A 210 -28.49 -0.47 8.73
CA GLU A 210 -29.15 0.74 8.27
C GLU A 210 -28.36 1.92 8.85
N PRO A 211 -27.97 2.90 8.00
CA PRO A 211 -27.35 4.10 8.53
C PRO A 211 -28.31 4.66 9.57
N SER A 212 -27.88 4.72 10.83
CA SER A 212 -28.65 5.32 11.91
C SER A 212 -28.86 6.79 11.57
N THR A 213 -29.98 7.12 10.93
CA THR A 213 -30.39 8.47 10.57
C THR A 213 -30.90 9.27 11.78
N SER A 214 -30.69 8.78 13.01
CA SER A 214 -30.94 9.55 14.22
C SER A 214 -29.85 10.60 14.44
N PHE A 215 -29.83 11.62 13.60
CA PHE A 215 -29.30 12.91 14.00
C PHE A 215 -30.21 13.46 15.10
N PRO A 216 -29.68 13.83 16.28
CA PRO A 216 -30.47 14.51 17.29
C PRO A 216 -30.93 15.85 16.70
N HIS A 217 -32.25 16.07 16.71
CA HIS A 217 -32.84 17.36 16.38
C HIS A 217 -32.14 18.46 17.20
N PRO A 218 -31.70 19.57 16.57
CA PRO A 218 -31.23 20.72 17.32
C PRO A 218 -32.37 21.28 18.18
N LEU A 219 -32.20 21.18 19.49
CA LEU A 219 -33.09 21.80 20.47
C LEU A 219 -33.17 23.31 20.20
N HIS A 220 -34.40 23.78 20.00
CA HIS A 220 -34.78 25.19 19.93
C HIS A 220 -34.12 25.97 21.09
N ARG A 221 -33.19 26.88 20.78
CA ARG A 221 -32.76 27.91 21.73
C ARG A 221 -33.85 28.99 21.80
N PRO A 222 -34.42 29.30 22.98
CA PRO A 222 -35.27 30.47 23.13
C PRO A 222 -34.42 31.75 23.01
N ALA A 223 -34.97 32.73 22.30
CA ALA A 223 -34.36 34.04 22.13
C ALA A 223 -34.17 34.75 23.49
N ARG A 224 -32.93 35.14 23.79
CA ARG A 224 -32.67 36.12 24.86
C ARG A 224 -33.27 37.45 24.42
N ARG A 225 -34.23 37.97 25.20
CA ARG A 225 -34.57 39.39 25.18
C ARG A 225 -33.44 40.13 25.90
N GLU A 226 -32.83 41.07 25.21
CA GLU A 226 -31.96 42.08 25.82
C GLU A 226 -32.83 43.06 26.61
N LEU A 227 -32.39 43.36 27.83
CA LEU A 227 -32.82 44.49 28.65
C LEU A 227 -31.65 45.47 28.71
#